data_AF-A0A2M7PJD5-F1
#
_entry.id   AF-A0A2M7PJD5-F1
#
_cell.length_a   1.000
_cell.length_b   1.000
_cell.length_c   1.000
_cell.angle_alpha   90.00
_cell.angle_beta   90.00
_cell.angle_gamma   90.00
#
_symmetry.space_group_name_H-M   'P 1'
#
loop_
_entity.id
_entity.type
_entity.pdbx_description
1 polymer ?
#
loop_
_entity_poly.entity_id
_entity_poly.type
_entity_poly.pdbx_seq_one_letter_code
_entity_poly.pdbx_strand_id
1 'polypeptide(L)'
;MLNKLRKNVYAFQEYAVSHDIPTVWAHPLYHYSPKHIPDMAFFNKMSLVFERFEVINGQRDTWQNLMVKSWIESLTPTVLESNAYHAGIKPSDFCNHPYKKYMTGGSDSHMGIFTGLSGTYLHVPDLEERKKSMPASQLALEAIKNGQMAPYGSHNNNEKLNIAFLDYVCQIAINHKDPGLLRLLLHQGTAQEKMLALFITNAFAELQQHKTTMKFVELFHQSFVGVVPGNLKRMLIKKPYKPVFDEALKIAHAKKNQPTQAAAIYTRSVQNISDELNNLLWARAEKKIEKLKLAYDFTGLSFHQILKDFELPADLRTYLIKSNSSDKKDKNSANKSQLLKILDGLSFPFLASGILLAANFTSFKVLYNAR
;
A
#
# COMPACT_ATOMS: atom_id res chain seq x y z
N MET A 1 -20.08 -4.92 24.67
CA MET A 1 -21.17 -5.75 24.11
C MET A 1 -20.96 -6.06 22.62
N LEU A 2 -20.76 -5.06 21.77
CA LEU A 2 -20.59 -5.21 20.30
C LEU A 2 -19.67 -6.36 19.84
N ASN A 3 -18.48 -6.53 20.45
CA ASN A 3 -17.58 -7.65 20.12
C ASN A 3 -18.18 -9.05 20.34
N LYS A 4 -19.10 -9.20 21.30
CA LYS A 4 -19.81 -10.46 21.53
C LYS A 4 -20.86 -10.72 20.44
N LEU A 5 -21.50 -9.65 19.94
CA LEU A 5 -22.56 -9.70 18.93
C LEU A 5 -22.04 -9.76 17.48
N ARG A 6 -20.73 -9.57 17.25
CA ARG A 6 -20.12 -9.46 15.90
C ARG A 6 -20.45 -10.59 14.90
N LYS A 7 -20.89 -11.76 15.38
CA LYS A 7 -21.26 -12.90 14.53
C LYS A 7 -22.71 -12.85 14.02
N ASN A 8 -23.55 -11.99 14.60
CA ASN A 8 -24.95 -11.82 14.22
C ASN A 8 -25.21 -10.33 13.95
N VAL A 9 -25.28 -9.97 12.66
CA VAL A 9 -25.45 -8.57 12.24
C VAL A 9 -26.78 -7.96 12.71
N TYR A 10 -27.85 -8.75 12.80
CA TYR A 10 -29.16 -8.26 13.24
C TYR A 10 -29.13 -7.87 14.71
N ALA A 11 -28.69 -8.78 15.58
CA ALA A 11 -28.54 -8.50 17.01
C ALA A 11 -27.52 -7.39 17.28
N PHE A 12 -26.44 -7.33 16.47
CA PHE A 12 -25.48 -6.24 16.54
C PHE A 12 -26.12 -4.88 16.24
N GLN A 13 -26.97 -4.81 15.22
CA GLN A 13 -27.62 -3.57 14.79
C GLN A 13 -28.74 -3.13 15.74
N GLU A 14 -29.58 -4.06 16.21
CA GLU A 14 -30.58 -3.77 17.25
C GLU A 14 -29.91 -3.17 18.51
N TYR A 15 -28.77 -3.75 18.92
CA TYR A 15 -28.00 -3.20 20.03
C TYR A 15 -27.45 -1.80 19.71
N ALA A 16 -26.94 -1.59 18.50
CA ALA A 16 -26.39 -0.30 18.09
C ALA A 16 -27.46 0.80 18.07
N VAL A 17 -28.63 0.53 17.50
CA VAL A 17 -29.77 1.46 17.47
C VAL A 17 -30.27 1.78 18.87
N SER A 18 -30.50 0.76 19.70
CA SER A 18 -30.99 0.97 21.09
C SER A 18 -30.02 1.75 21.98
N HIS A 19 -28.75 1.84 21.61
CA HIS A 19 -27.73 2.60 22.33
C HIS A 19 -27.27 3.86 21.57
N ASP A 20 -27.99 4.26 20.51
CA ASP A 20 -27.70 5.44 19.69
C ASP A 20 -26.25 5.46 19.17
N ILE A 21 -25.80 4.30 18.68
CA ILE A 21 -24.49 4.08 18.07
C ILE A 21 -24.68 4.02 16.54
N PRO A 22 -24.20 5.01 15.78
CA PRO A 22 -24.30 4.96 14.33
C PRO A 22 -23.38 3.88 13.77
N THR A 23 -23.90 3.07 12.86
CA THR A 23 -23.15 2.05 12.14
C THR A 23 -23.08 2.40 10.66
N VAL A 24 -21.99 1.95 10.01
CA VAL A 24 -21.74 2.12 8.58
C VAL A 24 -21.38 0.76 8.02
N TRP A 25 -21.98 0.38 6.89
CA TRP A 25 -21.54 -0.81 6.16
C TRP A 25 -20.34 -0.47 5.29
N ALA A 26 -19.17 -0.99 5.66
CA ALA A 26 -17.93 -0.82 4.91
C ALA A 26 -17.95 -1.60 3.59
N HIS A 27 -17.44 -0.97 2.53
CA HIS A 27 -17.24 -1.47 1.16
C HIS A 27 -18.26 -2.56 0.72
N PRO A 28 -19.57 -2.23 0.63
CA PRO A 28 -20.59 -3.18 0.19
C PRO A 28 -20.33 -3.65 -1.25
N LEU A 29 -20.98 -4.75 -1.66
CA LEU A 29 -20.80 -5.42 -2.96
C LEU A 29 -19.40 -6.03 -3.21
N TYR A 30 -18.40 -5.73 -2.38
CA TYR A 30 -17.05 -6.26 -2.52
C TYR A 30 -16.88 -7.64 -1.86
N HIS A 31 -16.42 -8.62 -2.64
CA HIS A 31 -16.21 -10.00 -2.18
C HIS A 31 -14.82 -10.50 -2.61
N TYR A 32 -14.02 -10.97 -1.65
CA TYR A 32 -12.68 -11.49 -1.89
C TYR A 32 -12.64 -12.85 -2.62
N SER A 33 -13.76 -13.58 -2.63
CA SER A 33 -13.85 -14.89 -3.26
C SER A 33 -14.90 -14.85 -4.38
N PRO A 34 -14.49 -15.04 -5.65
CA PRO A 34 -15.45 -15.11 -6.76
C PRO A 34 -16.36 -16.34 -6.67
N LYS A 35 -16.00 -17.33 -5.84
CA LYS A 35 -16.79 -18.57 -5.72
C LYS A 35 -18.08 -18.40 -4.92
N HIS A 36 -18.19 -17.38 -4.04
CA HIS A 36 -19.29 -17.29 -3.06
C HIS A 36 -19.84 -15.86 -2.96
N ILE A 37 -20.18 -15.26 -4.10
CA ILE A 37 -20.87 -13.96 -4.11
C ILE A 37 -22.32 -14.19 -3.62
N PRO A 38 -22.78 -13.49 -2.58
CA PRO A 38 -24.17 -13.56 -2.14
C PRO A 38 -25.12 -13.14 -3.25
N ASP A 39 -26.33 -13.67 -3.24
CA ASP A 39 -27.37 -13.24 -4.17
C ASP A 39 -27.84 -11.79 -3.88
N MET A 40 -28.64 -11.23 -4.78
CA MET A 40 -29.23 -9.90 -4.58
C MET A 40 -30.19 -9.85 -3.38
N ALA A 41 -30.76 -10.97 -2.95
CA ALA A 41 -31.63 -11.00 -1.78
C ALA A 41 -30.84 -10.67 -0.50
N PHE A 42 -29.58 -11.11 -0.38
CA PHE A 42 -28.70 -10.70 0.70
C PHE A 42 -28.49 -9.19 0.74
N PHE A 43 -28.13 -8.57 -0.39
CA PHE A 43 -27.90 -7.11 -0.45
C PHE A 43 -29.17 -6.32 -0.17
N ASN A 44 -30.32 -6.79 -0.67
CA ASN A 44 -31.62 -6.20 -0.37
C ASN A 44 -31.91 -6.25 1.13
N LYS A 45 -31.66 -7.37 1.82
CA LYS A 45 -31.80 -7.44 3.29
C LYS A 45 -30.87 -6.46 4.00
N MET A 46 -29.60 -6.42 3.61
CA MET A 46 -28.64 -5.51 4.24
C MET A 46 -28.96 -4.02 3.98
N SER A 47 -29.61 -3.71 2.85
CA SER A 47 -30.13 -2.36 2.59
C SER A 47 -31.21 -1.91 3.59
N LEU A 48 -31.89 -2.86 4.24
CA LEU A 48 -32.89 -2.59 5.29
C LEU A 48 -32.25 -2.47 6.68
N VAL A 49 -31.12 -3.15 6.87
CA VAL A 49 -30.41 -3.26 8.15
C VAL A 49 -29.43 -2.11 8.38
N PHE A 50 -28.98 -1.44 7.31
CA PHE A 50 -28.06 -0.32 7.38
C PHE A 50 -28.65 0.98 6.80
N GLU A 51 -28.28 2.09 7.42
CA GLU A 51 -28.61 3.45 6.94
C GLU A 51 -27.45 4.12 6.21
N ARG A 52 -26.22 3.81 6.63
CA ARG A 52 -25.00 4.47 6.17
C ARG A 52 -24.12 3.46 5.45
N PHE A 53 -23.63 3.83 4.27
CA PHE A 53 -22.86 2.94 3.41
C PHE A 53 -21.58 3.61 2.96
N GLU A 54 -20.47 2.88 2.99
CA GLU A 54 -19.21 3.34 2.43
C GLU A 54 -19.27 3.26 0.90
N VAL A 55 -19.42 4.41 0.26
CA VAL A 55 -19.49 4.56 -1.20
C VAL A 55 -18.11 4.83 -1.81
N ILE A 56 -17.22 5.49 -1.07
CA ILE A 56 -15.84 5.73 -1.49
C ILE A 56 -14.89 4.95 -0.56
N ASN A 57 -14.33 3.86 -1.07
CA ASN A 57 -13.20 3.19 -0.41
C ASN A 57 -11.90 3.51 -1.16
N GLY A 58 -10.93 4.09 -0.44
CA GLY A 58 -9.66 4.57 -0.99
C GLY A 58 -8.74 3.48 -1.54
N GLN A 59 -8.99 2.21 -1.20
CA GLN A 59 -8.27 1.04 -1.72
C GLN A 59 -8.97 0.33 -2.87
N ARG A 60 -10.18 0.75 -3.25
CA ARG A 60 -10.96 0.12 -4.34
C ARG A 60 -10.94 0.97 -5.60
N ASP A 61 -11.09 0.31 -6.74
CA ASP A 61 -11.11 0.97 -8.05
C ASP A 61 -12.37 1.84 -8.26
N THR A 62 -12.38 2.62 -9.34
CA THR A 62 -13.48 3.51 -9.70
C THR A 62 -14.79 2.77 -9.94
N TRP A 63 -14.73 1.62 -10.61
CA TRP A 63 -15.91 0.86 -11.01
C TRP A 63 -16.67 0.34 -9.79
N GLN A 64 -15.96 -0.16 -8.78
CA GLN A 64 -16.56 -0.64 -7.55
C GLN A 64 -17.24 0.48 -6.78
N ASN A 65 -16.55 1.62 -6.61
CA ASN A 65 -17.13 2.79 -5.92
C ASN A 65 -18.37 3.33 -6.67
N LEU A 66 -18.34 3.35 -8.01
CA LEU A 66 -19.49 3.75 -8.83
C LEU A 66 -20.65 2.76 -8.72
N MET A 67 -20.38 1.46 -8.72
CA MET A 67 -21.40 0.42 -8.59
C MET A 67 -22.13 0.52 -7.24
N VAL A 68 -21.38 0.70 -6.15
CA VAL A 68 -21.98 0.93 -4.83
C VAL A 68 -22.83 2.21 -4.84
N LYS A 69 -22.31 3.31 -5.39
CA LYS A 69 -23.06 4.57 -5.49
C LYS A 69 -24.39 4.37 -6.23
N SER A 70 -24.35 3.80 -7.43
CA SER A 70 -25.53 3.56 -8.26
C SER A 70 -26.52 2.61 -7.57
N TRP A 71 -26.04 1.60 -6.87
CA TRP A 71 -26.90 0.71 -6.08
C TRP A 71 -27.61 1.48 -4.97
N ILE A 72 -26.88 2.28 -4.16
CA ILE A 72 -27.49 3.08 -3.08
C ILE A 72 -28.49 4.10 -3.63
N GLU A 73 -28.20 4.76 -4.76
CA GLU A 73 -29.12 5.71 -5.40
C GLU A 73 -30.39 5.05 -5.94
N SER A 74 -30.37 3.74 -6.22
CA SER A 74 -31.54 3.00 -6.66
C SER A 74 -32.46 2.56 -5.51
N LEU A 75 -32.04 2.70 -4.25
CA LEU A 75 -32.81 2.36 -3.05
C LEU A 75 -33.86 3.43 -2.70
N THR A 76 -34.86 3.60 -3.56
CA THR A 76 -36.01 4.47 -3.29
C THR A 76 -36.86 3.93 -2.13
N PRO A 77 -37.70 4.76 -1.48
CA PRO A 77 -38.63 4.29 -0.45
C PRO A 77 -39.49 3.10 -0.92
N THR A 78 -40.00 3.14 -2.15
CA THR A 78 -40.80 2.06 -2.75
C THR A 78 -40.02 0.75 -2.91
N VAL A 79 -38.73 0.83 -3.31
CA VAL A 79 -37.86 -0.34 -3.39
C VAL A 79 -37.59 -0.91 -2.00
N LEU A 80 -37.34 -0.06 -1.00
CA LEU A 80 -37.11 -0.48 0.38
C LEU A 80 -38.35 -1.12 1.01
N GLU A 81 -39.54 -0.59 0.76
CA GLU A 81 -40.81 -1.20 1.22
C GLU A 81 -41.03 -2.58 0.60
N SER A 82 -40.81 -2.72 -0.71
CA SER A 82 -40.86 -4.02 -1.38
C SER A 82 -39.84 -5.01 -0.79
N ASN A 83 -38.60 -4.57 -0.59
CA ASN A 83 -37.57 -5.39 0.04
C ASN A 83 -37.95 -5.82 1.47
N ALA A 84 -38.52 -4.91 2.26
CA ALA A 84 -38.99 -5.18 3.62
C ALA A 84 -40.08 -6.23 3.65
N TYR A 85 -41.07 -6.11 2.76
CA TYR A 85 -42.16 -7.07 2.61
C TYR A 85 -41.63 -8.47 2.29
N HIS A 86 -40.78 -8.61 1.26
CA HIS A 86 -40.24 -9.91 0.86
C HIS A 86 -39.30 -10.53 1.90
N ALA A 87 -38.55 -9.71 2.62
CA ALA A 87 -37.60 -10.18 3.63
C ALA A 87 -38.25 -10.47 4.99
N GLY A 88 -39.47 -9.99 5.24
CA GLY A 88 -40.09 -10.02 6.56
C GLY A 88 -39.32 -9.20 7.60
N ILE A 89 -38.57 -8.19 7.15
CA ILE A 89 -37.73 -7.34 7.99
C ILE A 89 -38.43 -6.00 8.17
N LYS A 90 -38.60 -5.56 9.41
CA LYS A 90 -39.09 -4.23 9.73
C LYS A 90 -37.89 -3.28 9.87
N PRO A 91 -37.68 -2.33 8.94
CA PRO A 91 -36.46 -1.54 8.92
C PRO A 91 -36.24 -0.67 10.16
N SER A 92 -37.33 -0.24 10.83
CA SER A 92 -37.24 0.58 12.04
C SER A 92 -36.71 -0.15 13.27
N ASP A 93 -36.55 -1.48 13.22
CA ASP A 93 -35.87 -2.23 14.28
C ASP A 93 -34.34 -2.08 14.18
N PHE A 94 -33.82 -1.67 13.01
CA PHE A 94 -32.39 -1.53 12.70
C PHE A 94 -31.96 -0.12 12.29
N CYS A 95 -32.91 0.77 12.02
CA CYS A 95 -32.68 2.11 11.49
C CYS A 95 -33.57 3.15 12.19
N ASN A 96 -33.01 4.28 12.60
CA ASN A 96 -33.72 5.48 13.04
C ASN A 96 -34.48 6.19 11.89
N HIS A 97 -33.89 6.19 10.69
CA HIS A 97 -34.37 6.81 9.46
C HIS A 97 -34.32 5.80 8.30
N PRO A 98 -35.17 4.75 8.30
CA PRO A 98 -35.03 3.60 7.42
C PRO A 98 -34.99 3.90 5.92
N TYR A 99 -35.69 4.96 5.50
CA TYR A 99 -35.81 5.39 4.10
C TYR A 99 -34.78 6.44 3.66
N LYS A 100 -33.90 6.88 4.57
CA LYS A 100 -32.79 7.79 4.24
C LYS A 100 -31.50 7.00 4.22
N LYS A 101 -30.85 6.94 3.06
CA LYS A 101 -29.54 6.28 2.90
C LYS A 101 -28.45 7.34 2.80
N TYR A 102 -27.43 7.20 3.64
CA TYR A 102 -26.33 8.15 3.73
C TYR A 102 -25.06 7.54 3.19
N MET A 103 -24.25 8.38 2.53
CA MET A 103 -23.01 7.95 1.91
C MET A 103 -21.82 8.39 2.76
N THR A 104 -20.88 7.47 2.96
CA THR A 104 -19.62 7.72 3.63
C THR A 104 -18.45 7.35 2.73
N GLY A 105 -17.28 7.87 3.06
CA GLY A 105 -16.01 7.47 2.45
C GLY A 105 -14.97 7.17 3.52
N GLY A 106 -14.05 6.28 3.17
CA GLY A 106 -12.97 5.83 4.03
C GLY A 106 -11.71 5.54 3.23
N SER A 107 -10.55 5.86 3.80
CA SER A 107 -9.26 5.55 3.17
C SER A 107 -8.92 4.07 3.16
N ASP A 108 -9.50 3.30 4.10
CA ASP A 108 -9.19 1.90 4.36
C ASP A 108 -7.68 1.65 4.40
N SER A 109 -6.89 2.59 4.95
CA SER A 109 -5.44 2.55 4.79
C SER A 109 -4.79 1.50 5.69
N HIS A 110 -4.17 0.48 5.09
CA HIS A 110 -3.41 -0.55 5.82
C HIS A 110 -1.93 -0.18 6.03
N MET A 111 -1.39 0.70 5.18
CA MET A 111 0.03 1.09 5.20
C MET A 111 0.26 2.50 5.75
N GLY A 112 -0.78 3.22 6.17
CA GLY A 112 -0.68 4.57 6.74
C GLY A 112 -0.43 5.69 5.72
N ILE A 113 0.11 5.35 4.55
CA ILE A 113 0.48 6.26 3.45
C ILE A 113 -0.74 6.99 2.87
N PHE A 114 -1.89 6.31 2.77
CA PHE A 114 -3.11 6.86 2.17
C PHE A 114 -4.13 7.37 3.19
N THR A 115 -3.74 7.43 4.47
CA THR A 115 -4.63 7.87 5.55
C THR A 115 -5.12 9.28 5.30
N GLY A 116 -6.44 9.47 5.31
CA GLY A 116 -7.09 10.77 5.14
C GLY A 116 -7.18 11.28 3.69
N LEU A 117 -6.66 10.54 2.71
CA LEU A 117 -6.82 10.90 1.29
C LEU A 117 -8.24 10.64 0.77
N SER A 118 -8.94 9.69 1.40
CA SER A 118 -10.37 9.45 1.22
C SER A 118 -11.04 9.37 2.57
N GLY A 119 -12.25 9.91 2.66
CA GLY A 119 -12.93 10.11 3.94
C GLY A 119 -14.34 10.65 3.77
N THR A 120 -14.86 11.19 4.86
CA THR A 120 -16.20 11.78 4.92
C THR A 120 -16.10 13.18 5.51
N TYR A 121 -16.59 14.19 4.78
CA TYR A 121 -16.83 15.52 5.34
C TYR A 121 -18.11 15.49 6.16
N LEU A 122 -18.07 16.13 7.32
CA LEU A 122 -19.20 16.30 8.22
C LEU A 122 -19.63 17.76 8.18
N HIS A 123 -20.89 18.01 7.87
CA HIS A 123 -21.44 19.35 7.89
C HIS A 123 -22.01 19.64 9.29
N VAL A 124 -21.44 20.63 9.96
CA VAL A 124 -21.89 21.13 11.26
C VAL A 124 -22.18 22.63 11.10
N PRO A 125 -23.45 23.06 11.19
CA PRO A 125 -23.79 24.49 11.16
C PRO A 125 -23.07 25.26 12.27
N ASP A 126 -22.61 26.47 11.97
CA ASP A 126 -21.98 27.38 12.95
C ASP A 126 -20.81 26.76 13.72
N LEU A 127 -20.01 25.92 13.04
CA LEU A 127 -18.96 25.09 13.64
C LEU A 127 -18.04 25.84 14.61
N GLU A 128 -17.56 27.03 14.24
CA GLU A 128 -16.63 27.79 15.09
C GLU A 128 -17.26 28.31 16.38
N GLU A 129 -18.55 28.61 16.37
CA GLU A 129 -19.28 28.98 17.59
C GLU A 129 -19.56 27.75 18.44
N ARG A 130 -20.06 26.67 17.83
CA ARG A 130 -20.41 25.43 18.52
C ARG A 130 -19.19 24.73 19.14
N LYS A 131 -18.00 24.88 18.55
CA LYS A 131 -16.74 24.37 19.12
C LYS A 131 -16.35 25.03 20.44
N LYS A 132 -16.89 26.21 20.78
CA LYS A 132 -16.64 26.87 22.07
C LYS A 132 -17.37 26.17 23.22
N SER A 133 -18.54 25.60 22.94
CA SER A 133 -19.39 24.97 23.95
C SER A 133 -19.36 23.44 23.94
N MET A 134 -19.00 22.82 22.80
CA MET A 134 -19.01 21.37 22.64
C MET A 134 -17.71 20.84 22.01
N PRO A 135 -17.24 19.65 22.42
CA PRO A 135 -16.07 19.04 21.80
C PRO A 135 -16.38 18.60 20.35
N ALA A 136 -15.37 18.71 19.48
CA ALA A 136 -15.48 18.35 18.07
C ALA A 136 -15.95 16.91 17.84
N SER A 137 -15.59 15.97 18.73
CA SER A 137 -16.04 14.58 18.66
C SER A 137 -17.56 14.43 18.82
N GLN A 138 -18.18 15.25 19.67
CA GLN A 138 -19.63 15.22 19.88
C GLN A 138 -20.36 15.85 18.71
N LEU A 139 -19.85 16.97 18.18
CA LEU A 139 -20.38 17.60 16.96
C LEU A 139 -20.26 16.66 15.75
N ALA A 140 -19.16 15.93 15.65
CA ALA A 140 -18.98 14.91 14.62
C ALA A 140 -19.98 13.76 14.76
N LEU A 141 -20.18 13.26 15.99
CA LEU A 141 -21.15 12.20 16.26
C LEU A 141 -22.58 12.63 15.89
N GLU A 142 -22.95 13.86 16.23
CA GLU A 142 -24.23 14.47 15.85
C GLU A 142 -24.41 14.52 14.32
N ALA A 143 -23.42 15.03 13.59
CA ALA A 143 -23.47 15.08 12.13
C ALA A 143 -23.61 13.68 11.50
N ILE A 144 -22.89 12.67 12.03
CA ILE A 144 -22.99 11.28 11.57
C ILE A 144 -24.39 10.71 11.84
N LYS A 145 -24.96 10.95 13.03
CA LYS A 145 -26.31 10.50 13.39
C LYS A 145 -27.37 11.10 12.48
N ASN A 146 -27.27 12.39 12.20
CA ASN A 146 -28.20 13.11 11.32
C ASN A 146 -27.95 12.86 9.82
N GLY A 147 -26.83 12.20 9.49
CA GLY A 147 -26.42 11.92 8.12
C GLY A 147 -26.01 13.17 7.34
N GLN A 148 -25.54 14.21 8.03
CA GLN A 148 -24.97 15.43 7.46
C GLN A 148 -23.53 15.14 6.98
N MET A 149 -23.43 14.28 5.97
CA MET A 149 -22.18 13.65 5.53
C MET A 149 -22.02 13.75 4.02
N ALA A 150 -20.79 13.96 3.56
CA ALA A 150 -20.44 13.88 2.14
C ALA A 150 -19.12 13.12 1.96
N PRO A 151 -19.09 12.02 1.19
CA PRO A 151 -17.85 11.29 0.95
C PRO A 151 -16.90 12.12 0.07
N TYR A 152 -15.59 12.00 0.31
CA TYR A 152 -14.56 12.65 -0.50
C TYR A 152 -13.36 11.72 -0.72
N GLY A 153 -12.53 12.10 -1.69
CA GLY A 153 -11.23 11.49 -1.94
C GLY A 153 -11.16 10.79 -3.28
N SER A 154 -10.14 9.95 -3.43
CA SER A 154 -9.86 9.24 -4.68
C SER A 154 -9.84 7.73 -4.49
N HIS A 155 -10.17 7.02 -5.57
CA HIS A 155 -10.12 5.57 -5.69
C HIS A 155 -8.66 5.08 -5.79
N ASN A 156 -8.47 3.77 -5.69
CA ASN A 156 -7.19 3.13 -5.91
C ASN A 156 -6.89 2.99 -7.40
N ASN A 157 -5.67 3.28 -7.79
CA ASN A 157 -5.16 3.19 -9.16
C ASN A 157 -3.78 2.53 -9.15
N ASN A 158 -3.26 2.20 -10.34
CA ASN A 158 -1.98 1.50 -10.49
C ASN A 158 -0.83 2.25 -9.81
N GLU A 159 -0.88 3.58 -9.84
CA GLU A 159 0.14 4.46 -9.31
C GLU A 159 0.15 4.46 -7.77
N LYS A 160 -1.02 4.44 -7.12
CA LYS A 160 -1.13 4.25 -5.67
C LYS A 160 -0.58 2.89 -5.25
N LEU A 161 -0.93 1.82 -5.95
CA LEU A 161 -0.40 0.48 -5.65
C LEU A 161 1.12 0.41 -5.85
N ASN A 162 1.64 0.98 -6.93
CA ASN A 162 3.09 1.07 -7.17
C ASN A 162 3.82 1.73 -6.00
N ILE A 163 3.26 2.84 -5.48
CA ILE A 163 3.86 3.55 -4.34
C ILE A 163 3.70 2.79 -3.03
N ALA A 164 2.56 2.13 -2.80
CA ALA A 164 2.37 1.28 -1.64
C ALA A 164 3.41 0.15 -1.61
N PHE A 165 3.62 -0.52 -2.74
CA PHE A 165 4.63 -1.57 -2.86
C PHE A 165 6.04 -1.02 -2.78
N LEU A 166 6.30 0.15 -3.36
CA LEU A 166 7.61 0.81 -3.26
C LEU A 166 7.94 1.13 -1.81
N ASP A 167 7.02 1.75 -1.08
CA ASP A 167 7.19 2.03 0.35
C ASP A 167 7.31 0.74 1.16
N TYR A 168 6.53 -0.29 0.84
CA TYR A 168 6.66 -1.61 1.48
C TYR A 168 8.06 -2.22 1.26
N VAL A 169 8.60 -2.14 0.04
CA VAL A 169 9.97 -2.59 -0.24
C VAL A 169 10.99 -1.72 0.50
N CYS A 170 10.77 -0.40 0.61
CA CYS A 170 11.60 0.48 1.44
C CYS A 170 11.56 0.07 2.91
N GLN A 171 10.38 -0.24 3.46
CA GLN A 171 10.21 -0.72 4.83
C GLN A 171 10.91 -2.06 5.04
N ILE A 172 10.84 -2.99 4.08
CA ILE A 172 11.63 -4.23 4.13
C ILE A 172 13.11 -3.88 4.14
N ALA A 173 13.61 -3.05 3.23
CA ALA A 173 15.02 -2.67 3.21
C ALA A 173 15.51 -2.06 4.55
N ILE A 174 14.68 -1.24 5.19
CA ILE A 174 15.00 -0.61 6.49
C ILE A 174 14.96 -1.63 7.63
N ASN A 175 13.93 -2.48 7.68
CA ASN A 175 13.64 -3.36 8.83
C ASN A 175 14.06 -4.81 8.63
N HIS A 176 14.63 -5.16 7.47
CA HIS A 176 15.07 -6.51 7.17
C HIS A 176 16.12 -6.94 8.20
N LYS A 177 15.85 -8.09 8.82
CA LYS A 177 16.78 -8.80 9.67
C LYS A 177 17.10 -10.10 8.99
N ASP A 178 18.38 -10.45 8.91
CA ASP A 178 18.78 -11.74 8.37
C ASP A 178 18.07 -12.85 9.19
N PRO A 179 17.23 -13.68 8.54
CA PRO A 179 16.59 -14.80 9.23
C PRO A 179 17.59 -15.86 9.69
N GLY A 180 18.81 -15.86 9.16
CA GLY A 180 19.86 -16.85 9.41
C GLY A 180 19.68 -18.09 8.53
N LEU A 181 20.80 -18.63 8.05
CA LEU A 181 20.82 -19.79 7.14
C LEU A 181 20.07 -21.01 7.73
N LEU A 182 20.23 -21.27 9.03
CA LEU A 182 19.60 -22.38 9.72
C LEU A 182 18.07 -22.29 9.66
N ARG A 183 17.51 -21.10 9.88
CA ARG A 183 16.05 -20.88 9.85
C ARG A 183 15.49 -21.04 8.43
N LEU A 184 16.27 -20.64 7.43
CA LEU A 184 15.91 -20.75 6.01
C LEU A 184 15.95 -22.21 5.53
N LEU A 185 16.94 -22.99 5.99
CA LEU A 185 17.03 -24.43 5.72
C LEU A 185 15.90 -25.23 6.38
N LEU A 186 15.51 -24.86 7.61
CA LEU A 186 14.42 -25.50 8.37
C LEU A 186 13.02 -25.06 7.94
N HIS A 187 12.88 -24.06 7.07
CA HIS A 187 11.60 -23.64 6.50
C HIS A 187 10.98 -24.80 5.69
N GLN A 188 9.65 -25.01 5.78
CA GLN A 188 8.96 -26.11 5.07
C GLN A 188 8.74 -25.86 3.56
N GLY A 189 9.46 -24.91 2.97
CA GLY A 189 9.36 -24.59 1.54
C GLY A 189 10.08 -25.59 0.64
N THR A 190 9.74 -25.55 -0.65
CA THR A 190 10.46 -26.26 -1.71
C THR A 190 11.90 -25.77 -1.84
N ALA A 191 12.76 -26.55 -2.50
CA ALA A 191 14.15 -26.15 -2.73
C ALA A 191 14.27 -24.82 -3.52
N GLN A 192 13.37 -24.59 -4.49
CA GLN A 192 13.33 -23.35 -5.27
C GLN A 192 12.93 -22.15 -4.40
N GLU A 193 11.94 -22.31 -3.52
CA GLU A 193 11.52 -21.25 -2.58
C GLU A 193 12.63 -20.90 -1.59
N LYS A 194 13.36 -21.91 -1.09
CA LYS A 194 14.54 -21.70 -0.22
C LYS A 194 15.64 -20.94 -0.95
N MET A 195 15.97 -21.33 -2.18
CA MET A 195 16.98 -20.63 -2.98
C MET A 195 16.58 -19.19 -3.28
N LEU A 196 15.31 -18.95 -3.62
CA LEU A 196 14.79 -17.60 -3.84
C LEU A 196 14.85 -16.76 -2.56
N ALA A 197 14.48 -17.34 -1.41
CA ALA A 197 14.57 -16.67 -0.12
C ALA A 197 16.01 -16.29 0.22
N LEU A 198 16.97 -17.20 0.01
CA LEU A 198 18.40 -16.94 0.23
C LEU A 198 18.90 -15.80 -0.67
N PHE A 199 18.46 -15.79 -1.94
CA PHE A 199 18.78 -14.72 -2.87
C PHE A 199 18.25 -13.36 -2.41
N ILE A 200 16.97 -13.30 -2.02
CA ILE A 200 16.32 -12.08 -1.55
C ILE A 200 17.00 -11.56 -0.27
N THR A 201 17.29 -12.44 0.69
CA THR A 201 17.98 -12.07 1.93
C THR A 201 19.36 -11.47 1.67
N ASN A 202 20.16 -12.10 0.79
CA ASN A 202 21.47 -11.57 0.42
C ASN A 202 21.38 -10.24 -0.32
N ALA A 203 20.40 -10.08 -1.20
CA ALA A 203 20.17 -8.83 -1.92
C ALA A 203 19.82 -7.67 -0.97
N PHE A 204 18.96 -7.89 0.03
CA PHE A 204 18.64 -6.87 1.03
C PHE A 204 19.81 -6.59 1.99
N ALA A 205 20.58 -7.62 2.37
CA ALA A 205 21.77 -7.44 3.20
C ALA A 205 22.83 -6.56 2.50
N GLU A 206 23.07 -6.78 1.21
CA GLU A 206 23.97 -5.94 0.40
C GLU A 206 23.42 -4.50 0.29
N LEU A 207 22.10 -4.35 0.13
CA LEU A 207 21.45 -3.04 0.06
C LEU A 207 21.63 -2.26 1.37
N GLN A 208 21.51 -2.92 2.52
CA GLN A 208 21.72 -2.34 3.85
C GLN A 208 23.18 -1.89 4.07
N GLN A 209 24.17 -2.56 3.48
CA GLN A 209 25.57 -2.17 3.58
C GLN A 209 25.88 -0.88 2.82
N HIS A 210 25.11 -0.56 1.77
CA HIS A 210 25.32 0.65 0.98
C HIS A 210 24.65 1.89 1.62
N LYS A 211 25.38 2.54 2.53
CA LYS A 211 24.91 3.70 3.35
C LYS A 211 24.20 4.80 2.57
N THR A 212 24.64 5.12 1.34
CA THR A 212 24.00 6.17 0.53
C THR A 212 22.64 5.73 -0.02
N THR A 213 22.47 4.44 -0.33
CA THR A 213 21.19 3.86 -0.76
C THR A 213 20.22 3.85 0.40
N MET A 214 20.67 3.39 1.57
CA MET A 214 19.84 3.39 2.78
C MET A 214 19.38 4.79 3.18
N LYS A 215 20.25 5.80 3.11
CA LYS A 215 19.83 7.20 3.33
C LYS A 215 18.76 7.67 2.35
N PHE A 216 18.84 7.27 1.07
CA PHE A 216 17.79 7.59 0.10
C PHE A 216 16.48 6.86 0.44
N VAL A 217 16.54 5.56 0.74
CA VAL A 217 15.37 4.73 1.11
C VAL A 217 14.68 5.28 2.37
N GLU A 218 15.45 5.61 3.41
CA GLU A 218 14.96 6.20 4.66
C GLU A 218 14.30 7.56 4.40
N LEU A 219 14.95 8.42 3.63
CA LEU A 219 14.42 9.75 3.29
C LEU A 219 13.13 9.64 2.48
N PHE A 220 13.07 8.71 1.54
CA PHE A 220 11.92 8.47 0.70
C PHE A 220 10.73 7.96 1.52
N HIS A 221 10.95 6.95 2.38
CA HIS A 221 9.93 6.45 3.31
C HIS A 221 9.43 7.56 4.27
N GLN A 222 10.35 8.33 4.86
CA GLN A 222 10.02 9.45 5.74
C GLN A 222 9.10 10.48 5.07
N SER A 223 9.34 10.78 3.79
CA SER A 223 8.49 11.69 3.02
C SER A 223 7.06 11.17 2.85
N PHE A 224 6.84 9.87 2.64
CA PHE A 224 5.48 9.28 2.58
C PHE A 224 4.77 9.26 3.93
N VAL A 225 5.52 9.11 5.03
CA VAL A 225 4.96 9.21 6.38
C VAL A 225 4.55 10.65 6.71
N GLY A 226 5.10 11.65 6.02
CA GLY A 226 4.81 13.07 6.19
C GLY A 226 5.90 13.85 6.92
N VAL A 227 7.09 13.26 7.08
CA VAL A 227 8.25 13.92 7.66
C VAL A 227 8.95 14.72 6.56
N VAL A 228 9.11 16.03 6.77
CA VAL A 228 9.85 16.90 5.86
C VAL A 228 11.34 16.87 6.26
N PRO A 229 12.22 16.24 5.46
CA PRO A 229 13.65 16.27 5.72
C PRO A 229 14.23 17.67 5.46
N GLY A 230 15.19 18.09 6.30
CA GLY A 230 15.85 19.39 6.15
C GLY A 230 16.68 19.51 4.86
N ASN A 231 16.81 20.74 4.36
CA ASN A 231 17.40 21.08 3.05
C ASN A 231 18.80 20.45 2.80
N LEU A 232 19.60 20.24 3.84
CA LEU A 232 20.92 19.61 3.75
C LEU A 232 20.87 18.14 3.26
N LYS A 233 19.80 17.40 3.60
CA LYS A 233 19.67 15.99 3.22
C LYS A 233 19.40 15.80 1.72
N ARG A 234 18.85 16.82 1.05
CA ARG A 234 18.66 16.85 -0.42
C ARG A 234 19.98 16.77 -1.19
N MET A 235 21.07 17.32 -0.63
CA MET A 235 22.37 17.36 -1.30
C MET A 235 23.03 15.98 -1.43
N LEU A 236 22.63 15.03 -0.59
CA LEU A 236 23.14 13.65 -0.58
C LEU A 236 22.53 12.78 -1.70
N ILE A 237 21.50 13.26 -2.38
CA ILE A 237 20.76 12.51 -3.40
C ILE A 237 21.41 12.71 -4.77
N LYS A 238 21.69 11.60 -5.47
CA LYS A 238 22.26 11.64 -6.82
C LYS A 238 21.31 12.34 -7.79
N LYS A 239 21.85 13.10 -8.75
CA LYS A 239 21.09 13.91 -9.73
C LYS A 239 19.87 13.18 -10.34
N PRO A 240 19.96 11.90 -10.78
CA PRO A 240 18.82 11.23 -11.41
C PRO A 240 17.61 11.01 -10.50
N TYR A 241 17.78 11.06 -9.18
CA TYR A 241 16.74 10.76 -8.20
C TYR A 241 16.18 12.00 -7.51
N LYS A 242 16.74 13.18 -7.81
CA LYS A 242 16.25 14.44 -7.27
C LYS A 242 14.80 14.75 -7.66
N PRO A 243 14.34 14.52 -8.91
CA PRO A 243 12.94 14.78 -9.28
C PRO A 243 11.95 13.96 -8.44
N VAL A 244 12.23 12.66 -8.30
CA VAL A 244 11.44 11.72 -7.48
C VAL A 244 11.37 12.18 -6.01
N PHE A 245 12.50 12.62 -5.46
CA PHE A 245 12.57 13.13 -4.10
C PHE A 245 11.83 14.47 -3.92
N ASP A 246 11.90 15.35 -4.91
CA ASP A 246 11.22 16.65 -4.88
C ASP A 246 9.69 16.49 -4.89
N GLU A 247 9.18 15.49 -5.61
CA GLU A 247 7.76 15.11 -5.52
C GLU A 247 7.39 14.51 -4.17
N ALA A 248 8.26 13.66 -3.59
CA ALA A 248 8.03 13.12 -2.25
C ALA A 248 8.01 14.23 -1.17
N LEU A 249 8.83 15.28 -1.33
CA LEU A 249 8.78 16.47 -0.48
C LEU A 249 7.46 17.23 -0.60
N LYS A 250 6.91 17.39 -1.81
CA LYS A 250 5.60 18.02 -2.01
C LYS A 250 4.51 17.26 -1.26
N ILE A 251 4.55 15.93 -1.28
CA ILE A 251 3.65 15.06 -0.51
C ILE A 251 3.75 15.35 0.99
N ALA A 252 4.98 15.39 1.54
CA ALA A 252 5.20 15.65 2.96
C ALA A 252 4.70 17.05 3.39
N HIS A 253 4.95 18.07 2.57
CA HIS A 253 4.47 19.43 2.81
C HIS A 253 2.95 19.55 2.74
N ALA A 254 2.32 18.90 1.77
CA ALA A 254 0.87 18.93 1.59
C ALA A 254 0.15 18.30 2.80
N LYS A 255 0.66 17.17 3.30
CA LYS A 255 0.13 16.49 4.49
C LYS A 255 0.22 17.35 5.75
N LYS A 256 1.27 18.18 5.88
CA LYS A 256 1.50 19.02 7.05
C LYS A 256 0.75 20.36 7.01
N ASN A 257 0.69 21.01 5.84
CA ASN A 257 0.29 22.41 5.74
C ASN A 257 -1.05 22.64 5.04
N GLN A 258 -1.55 21.71 4.23
CA GLN A 258 -2.74 21.90 3.39
C GLN A 258 -3.59 20.62 3.29
N PRO A 259 -4.17 20.13 4.40
CA PRO A 259 -4.88 18.84 4.44
C PRO A 259 -6.06 18.76 3.46
N THR A 260 -6.72 19.89 3.17
CA THR A 260 -7.84 19.98 2.22
C THR A 260 -7.43 19.82 0.76
N GLN A 261 -6.21 20.22 0.39
CA GLN A 261 -5.65 20.04 -0.96
C GLN A 261 -4.67 18.86 -1.05
N ALA A 262 -4.37 18.23 0.09
CA ALA A 262 -3.40 17.15 0.20
C ALA A 262 -3.75 15.99 -0.73
N ALA A 263 -5.03 15.60 -0.84
CA ALA A 263 -5.44 14.50 -1.72
C ALA A 263 -5.11 14.74 -3.21
N ALA A 264 -5.31 15.96 -3.70
CA ALA A 264 -5.03 16.31 -5.09
C ALA A 264 -3.52 16.41 -5.38
N ILE A 265 -2.78 17.07 -4.48
CA ILE A 265 -1.31 17.16 -4.58
C ILE A 265 -0.69 15.78 -4.50
N TYR A 266 -1.17 14.95 -3.58
CA TYR A 266 -0.73 13.59 -3.40
C TYR A 266 -0.93 12.77 -4.67
N THR A 267 -2.13 12.79 -5.25
CA THR A 267 -2.44 12.04 -6.48
C THR A 267 -1.53 12.44 -7.65
N ARG A 268 -1.28 13.74 -7.82
CA ARG A 268 -0.39 14.25 -8.87
C ARG A 268 1.08 13.86 -8.62
N SER A 269 1.56 14.04 -7.40
CA SER A 269 2.94 13.67 -7.05
C SER A 269 3.18 12.17 -7.15
N VAL A 270 2.18 11.35 -6.84
CA VAL A 270 2.22 9.90 -7.04
C VAL A 270 2.43 9.52 -8.51
N GLN A 271 1.66 10.13 -9.41
CA GLN A 271 1.81 9.92 -10.85
C GLN A 271 3.19 10.35 -11.34
N ASN A 272 3.62 11.56 -10.96
CA ASN A 272 4.93 12.09 -11.33
C ASN A 272 6.08 11.19 -10.83
N ILE A 273 5.98 10.69 -9.59
CA ILE A 273 6.95 9.73 -9.04
C ILE A 273 6.97 8.46 -9.90
N SER A 274 5.81 7.87 -10.19
CA SER A 274 5.72 6.66 -11.02
C SER A 274 6.36 6.87 -12.39
N ASP A 275 6.08 7.99 -13.06
CA ASP A 275 6.60 8.31 -14.39
C ASP A 275 8.12 8.52 -14.39
N GLU A 276 8.64 9.30 -13.44
CA GLU A 276 10.08 9.50 -13.27
C GLU A 276 10.81 8.18 -12.98
N LEU A 277 10.22 7.34 -12.15
CA LEU A 277 10.76 6.02 -11.83
C LEU A 277 10.76 5.09 -13.06
N ASN A 278 9.68 5.08 -13.83
CA ASN A 278 9.59 4.30 -15.07
C ASN A 278 10.57 4.79 -16.14
N ASN A 279 10.72 6.10 -16.30
CA ASN A 279 11.71 6.69 -17.21
C ASN A 279 13.15 6.31 -16.81
N LEU A 280 13.45 6.36 -15.50
CA LEU A 280 14.74 5.92 -14.98
C LEU A 280 14.99 4.43 -15.20
N LEU A 281 13.95 3.59 -15.08
CA LEU A 281 14.03 2.17 -15.38
C LEU A 281 14.29 1.92 -16.87
N TRP A 282 13.51 2.55 -17.75
CA TRP A 282 13.65 2.41 -19.20
C TRP A 282 15.02 2.86 -19.71
N ALA A 283 15.46 4.06 -19.34
CA ALA A 283 16.75 4.60 -19.75
C ALA A 283 17.95 3.73 -19.33
N ARG A 284 17.77 2.85 -18.33
CA ARG A 284 18.80 1.92 -17.85
C ARG A 284 18.66 0.54 -18.46
N ALA A 285 17.43 0.06 -18.64
CA ALA A 285 17.15 -1.16 -19.35
C ALA A 285 17.71 -1.06 -20.78
N GLU A 286 17.46 0.06 -21.47
CA GLU A 286 17.97 0.34 -22.82
C GLU A 286 19.50 0.29 -22.87
N LYS A 287 20.20 1.03 -22.00
CA LYS A 287 21.67 1.01 -21.93
C LYS A 287 22.28 -0.37 -21.64
N LYS A 288 21.57 -1.23 -20.90
CA LYS A 288 22.02 -2.60 -20.63
C LYS A 288 21.69 -3.55 -21.78
N ILE A 289 20.51 -3.41 -22.39
CA ILE A 289 20.09 -4.19 -23.55
C ILE A 289 21.00 -3.88 -24.75
N GLU A 290 21.36 -2.61 -24.98
CA GLU A 290 22.34 -2.23 -26.00
C GLU A 290 23.71 -2.86 -25.76
N LYS A 291 24.19 -2.85 -24.50
CA LYS A 291 25.45 -3.53 -24.12
C LYS A 291 25.39 -5.04 -24.25
N LEU A 292 24.22 -5.67 -24.03
CA LEU A 292 24.02 -7.10 -24.16
C LEU A 292 23.86 -7.54 -25.62
N LYS A 293 23.19 -6.74 -26.46
CA LYS A 293 23.11 -6.93 -27.91
C LYS A 293 24.48 -6.87 -28.60
N LEU A 294 25.43 -6.12 -28.03
CA LEU A 294 26.81 -6.05 -28.49
C LEU A 294 27.69 -7.20 -27.97
N ALA A 295 27.22 -8.02 -27.01
CA ALA A 295 28.07 -8.92 -26.27
C ALA A 295 27.92 -10.41 -26.59
N TYR A 296 26.75 -11.07 -26.60
CA TYR A 296 26.72 -12.54 -26.80
C TYR A 296 25.34 -13.15 -27.17
N ASP A 297 25.43 -14.26 -27.90
CA ASP A 297 24.38 -15.25 -28.22
C ASP A 297 24.05 -16.12 -26.98
N PHE A 298 22.78 -16.26 -26.64
CA PHE A 298 22.33 -16.87 -25.39
C PHE A 298 22.21 -18.39 -25.49
N THR A 299 23.33 -19.10 -25.33
CA THR A 299 23.30 -20.52 -24.95
C THR A 299 24.36 -20.82 -23.88
N GLY A 300 23.91 -21.29 -22.70
CA GLY A 300 24.80 -21.88 -21.69
C GLY A 300 25.07 -21.05 -20.43
N LEU A 301 24.04 -20.82 -19.60
CA LEU A 301 24.28 -20.54 -18.17
C LEU A 301 23.87 -21.77 -17.37
N SER A 302 24.86 -22.50 -16.86
CA SER A 302 24.68 -23.72 -16.08
C SER A 302 24.41 -23.39 -14.60
N PHE A 303 23.31 -23.95 -14.07
CA PHE A 303 22.85 -23.86 -12.68
C PHE A 303 23.96 -24.18 -11.64
N HIS A 304 24.96 -24.98 -12.01
CA HIS A 304 26.08 -25.36 -11.14
C HIS A 304 27.11 -24.25 -10.89
N GLN A 305 27.26 -23.28 -11.81
CA GLN A 305 28.19 -22.16 -11.63
C GLN A 305 27.65 -21.11 -10.65
N ILE A 306 26.32 -20.92 -10.63
CA ILE A 306 25.65 -20.01 -9.68
C ILE A 306 25.79 -20.53 -8.24
N LEU A 307 25.81 -21.86 -8.06
CA LEU A 307 25.88 -22.51 -6.75
C LEU A 307 27.23 -22.28 -6.03
N LYS A 308 28.36 -22.31 -6.76
CA LYS A 308 29.70 -22.13 -6.18
C LYS A 308 30.01 -20.69 -5.73
N ASP A 309 29.38 -19.70 -6.34
CA ASP A 309 29.60 -18.28 -6.01
C ASP A 309 28.72 -17.79 -4.84
N PHE A 310 27.74 -18.60 -4.40
CA PHE A 310 26.72 -18.23 -3.41
C PHE A 310 26.99 -18.77 -1.99
N GLU A 311 28.08 -19.51 -1.79
CA GLU A 311 28.36 -20.30 -0.57
C GLU A 311 28.84 -19.49 0.66
N LEU A 312 28.77 -18.16 0.66
CA LEU A 312 29.15 -17.39 1.84
C LEU A 312 27.97 -16.58 2.39
N PRO A 313 27.28 -17.11 3.42
CA PRO A 313 26.33 -16.38 4.25
C PRO A 313 26.91 -15.05 4.78
N ALA A 314 26.05 -14.04 4.95
CA ALA A 314 26.44 -12.73 5.45
C ALA A 314 27.18 -12.79 6.82
N ASP A 315 26.83 -13.77 7.66
CA ASP A 315 27.48 -14.06 8.95
C ASP A 315 28.94 -14.55 8.81
N LEU A 316 29.22 -15.34 7.78
CA LEU A 316 30.58 -15.81 7.46
C LEU A 316 31.43 -14.69 6.86
N ARG A 317 30.81 -13.79 6.08
CA ARG A 317 31.46 -12.62 5.48
C ARG A 317 31.88 -11.61 6.55
N THR A 318 31.05 -11.38 7.56
CA THR A 318 31.37 -10.48 8.69
C THR A 318 32.51 -11.03 9.55
N TYR A 319 32.61 -12.34 9.74
CA TYR A 319 33.75 -12.98 10.40
C TYR A 319 35.04 -12.91 9.58
N LEU A 320 34.97 -13.16 8.27
CA LEU A 320 36.12 -13.09 7.35
C LEU A 320 36.66 -11.66 7.14
N ILE A 321 35.80 -10.65 7.13
CA ILE A 321 36.22 -9.25 7.03
C ILE A 321 36.88 -8.77 8.33
N LYS A 322 36.46 -9.31 9.49
CA LYS A 322 37.10 -9.03 10.78
C LYS A 322 38.46 -9.72 10.94
N SER A 323 38.70 -10.85 10.26
CA SER A 323 39.98 -11.58 10.33
C SER A 323 41.04 -11.08 9.36
N ASN A 324 40.69 -10.33 8.32
CA ASN A 324 41.62 -9.90 7.27
C ASN A 324 42.07 -8.43 7.38
N SER A 325 42.47 -8.02 8.58
CA SER A 325 43.27 -6.80 8.80
C SER A 325 44.77 -7.10 8.88
N SER A 326 45.27 -7.99 8.02
CA SER A 326 46.71 -8.16 7.80
C SER A 326 47.01 -8.83 6.45
N ASP A 327 47.36 -7.99 5.49
CA ASP A 327 48.42 -8.17 4.50
C ASP A 327 48.29 -9.16 3.32
N LYS A 328 48.87 -8.65 2.21
CA LYS A 328 49.29 -9.27 0.95
C LYS A 328 48.31 -9.52 -0.21
N LYS A 329 48.60 -8.73 -1.27
CA LYS A 329 48.27 -8.89 -2.68
C LYS A 329 48.47 -10.33 -3.14
N ASP A 330 47.41 -10.99 -3.55
CA ASP A 330 47.49 -12.20 -4.37
C ASP A 330 46.93 -11.93 -5.77
N LYS A 331 47.78 -12.17 -6.78
CA LYS A 331 47.63 -11.70 -8.16
C LYS A 331 46.93 -12.70 -9.10
N ASN A 332 46.34 -13.78 -8.58
CA ASN A 332 45.73 -14.84 -9.39
C ASN A 332 44.24 -15.06 -9.07
N SER A 333 43.39 -14.05 -9.29
CA SER A 333 41.92 -14.21 -9.25
C SER A 333 41.24 -13.73 -10.54
N ALA A 334 41.78 -14.10 -11.70
CA ALA A 334 41.18 -13.74 -13.00
C ALA A 334 39.80 -14.39 -13.24
N ASN A 335 39.42 -15.40 -12.45
CA ASN A 335 38.10 -16.05 -12.47
C ASN A 335 37.26 -15.78 -11.21
N LYS A 336 37.52 -14.67 -10.50
CA LYS A 336 36.62 -14.19 -9.44
C LYS A 336 35.37 -13.61 -10.12
N SER A 337 34.45 -14.54 -10.42
CA SER A 337 33.01 -14.39 -10.65
C SER A 337 32.55 -13.12 -11.37
N GLN A 338 32.20 -13.29 -12.65
CA GLN A 338 31.46 -12.29 -13.42
C GLN A 338 30.14 -11.88 -12.72
N LEU A 339 29.60 -12.73 -11.83
CA LEU A 339 28.37 -12.50 -11.10
C LEU A 339 28.58 -11.69 -9.79
N LEU A 340 29.69 -11.89 -9.09
CA LEU A 340 30.16 -10.98 -8.04
C LEU A 340 30.57 -9.63 -8.64
N LYS A 341 31.09 -9.55 -9.88
CA LYS A 341 31.22 -8.24 -10.56
C LYS A 341 29.87 -7.61 -10.93
N ILE A 342 28.84 -8.43 -11.19
CA ILE A 342 27.47 -7.96 -11.37
C ILE A 342 26.85 -7.52 -10.04
N LEU A 343 27.21 -8.11 -8.88
CA LEU A 343 26.63 -7.79 -7.56
C LEU A 343 27.47 -6.76 -6.75
N ASP A 344 28.78 -6.96 -6.63
CA ASP A 344 29.74 -6.03 -5.99
C ASP A 344 29.90 -4.72 -6.79
N GLY A 345 29.39 -4.67 -8.03
CA GLY A 345 29.41 -3.50 -8.92
C GLY A 345 28.07 -2.76 -9.02
N LEU A 346 27.06 -3.11 -8.21
CA LEU A 346 25.74 -2.49 -8.29
C LEU A 346 25.77 -1.08 -7.74
N SER A 347 26.23 -0.16 -8.59
CA SER A 347 26.09 1.27 -8.40
C SER A 347 24.68 1.55 -7.86
N PHE A 348 24.58 2.43 -6.85
CA PHE A 348 23.31 2.98 -6.32
C PHE A 348 22.13 3.00 -7.32
N PRO A 349 22.33 3.41 -8.60
CA PRO A 349 21.44 3.11 -9.70
C PRO A 349 20.72 1.74 -9.68
N PHE A 350 21.45 0.65 -9.81
CA PHE A 350 20.88 -0.67 -10.04
C PHE A 350 20.09 -1.22 -8.85
N LEU A 351 20.55 -1.02 -7.61
CA LEU A 351 19.82 -1.46 -6.42
C LEU A 351 18.47 -0.75 -6.30
N ALA A 352 18.45 0.56 -6.53
CA ALA A 352 17.22 1.32 -6.59
C ALA A 352 16.34 0.88 -7.78
N SER A 353 16.92 0.57 -8.95
CA SER A 353 16.16 -0.01 -10.07
C SER A 353 15.57 -1.38 -9.74
N GLY A 354 16.27 -2.22 -8.97
CA GLY A 354 15.77 -3.51 -8.51
C GLY A 354 14.55 -3.36 -7.59
N ILE A 355 14.62 -2.43 -6.63
CA ILE A 355 13.47 -2.07 -5.77
C ILE A 355 12.26 -1.66 -6.62
N LEU A 356 12.49 -0.81 -7.62
CA LEU A 356 11.42 -0.28 -8.47
C LEU A 356 10.80 -1.33 -9.38
N LEU A 357 11.62 -2.22 -9.94
CA LEU A 357 11.13 -3.36 -10.72
C LEU A 357 10.32 -4.31 -9.86
N ALA A 358 10.78 -4.61 -8.63
CA ALA A 358 10.04 -5.45 -7.70
C ALA A 358 8.68 -4.85 -7.33
N ALA A 359 8.64 -3.55 -7.05
CA ALA A 359 7.40 -2.84 -6.74
C ALA A 359 6.41 -2.85 -7.92
N ASN A 360 6.88 -2.49 -9.13
CA ASN A 360 6.05 -2.52 -10.34
C ASN A 360 5.55 -3.93 -10.64
N PHE A 361 6.44 -4.94 -10.64
CA PHE A 361 6.06 -6.33 -10.92
C PHE A 361 5.01 -6.84 -9.94
N THR A 362 5.15 -6.52 -8.65
CA THR A 362 4.19 -6.93 -7.61
C THR A 362 2.84 -6.24 -7.83
N SER A 363 2.83 -4.94 -8.14
CA SER A 363 1.63 -4.18 -8.48
C SER A 363 0.89 -4.78 -9.68
N PHE A 364 1.61 -5.03 -10.78
CA PHE A 364 1.06 -5.69 -11.96
C PHE A 364 0.48 -7.07 -11.62
N LYS A 365 1.22 -7.91 -10.89
CA LYS A 365 0.75 -9.25 -10.53
C LYS A 365 -0.54 -9.22 -9.70
N VAL A 366 -0.65 -8.32 -8.72
CA VAL A 366 -1.82 -8.21 -7.84
C VAL A 366 -3.04 -7.71 -8.60
N LEU A 367 -2.88 -6.73 -9.49
CA LEU A 367 -3.98 -6.17 -10.26
C LEU A 367 -4.55 -7.13 -11.31
N TYR A 368 -3.67 -7.86 -12.00
CA TYR A 368 -4.07 -8.73 -13.11
C TYR A 368 -4.46 -10.14 -12.67
N ASN A 369 -4.00 -10.62 -11.51
CA ASN A 369 -4.50 -11.89 -10.94
C ASN A 369 -5.81 -11.71 -10.15
N ALA A 370 -6.23 -10.48 -9.86
CA ALA A 370 -7.48 -10.16 -9.18
C ALA A 370 -8.64 -9.83 -10.15
N ARG A 371 -8.38 -9.84 -11.45
CA ARG A 371 -9.39 -9.88 -12.53
C ARG A 371 -9.50 -11.30 -13.05
#